data_AF-A0A504JGI9-F1
#
_entry.id   AF-A0A504JGI9-F1
#
_cell.length_a   1.000
_cell.length_b   1.000
_cell.length_c   1.000
_cell.angle_alpha   90.00
_cell.angle_beta   90.00
_cell.angle_gamma   90.00
#
_symmetry.space_group_name_H-M   'P 1'
#
loop_
_entity.id
_entity.type
_entity.pdbx_description
1 polymer ?
#
loop_
_entity_poly.entity_id
_entity_poly.type
_entity_poly.pdbx_seq_one_letter_code
_entity_poly.pdbx_strand_id
1 'polypeptide(L)'
;MKNIAIIIIVFQSFQYLYSQKSFAKSNKFLVTTQIAHQDLERSPYVLNLVNSGDATNVISTLTIEDTELFEDVFITTLENPGLEGISEVVKLEVEYLACCAHVDAYYYLIKEDNTVVALPELKNVYCEGSDTDYQYTFPNQEYGIKGNILETQTYYKEDIDDTIKYVNLKQSFTWNNGDVDKTKMNSSALTGY
;
A
#
# COMPACT_ATOMS: atom_id res chain seq x y z
N MET A 1 58.02 10.17 -25.67
CA MET A 1 57.28 8.96 -25.28
C MET A 1 57.30 8.84 -23.77
N LYS A 2 56.19 9.17 -23.11
CA LYS A 2 55.92 8.85 -21.70
C LYS A 2 54.41 8.66 -21.59
N ASN A 3 54.02 7.44 -21.23
CA ASN A 3 52.65 6.95 -21.25
C ASN A 3 51.80 7.71 -20.21
N ILE A 4 50.77 8.40 -20.67
CA ILE A 4 49.70 8.92 -19.80
C ILE A 4 48.74 7.76 -19.56
N ALA A 5 48.83 7.13 -18.39
CA ALA A 5 47.81 6.21 -17.93
C ALA A 5 46.62 7.04 -17.41
N ILE A 6 45.58 7.16 -18.24
CA ILE A 6 44.28 7.70 -17.81
C ILE A 6 43.60 6.58 -17.02
N ILE A 7 43.68 6.64 -15.69
CA ILE A 7 42.88 5.80 -14.82
C ILE A 7 41.46 6.39 -14.81
N ILE A 8 40.58 5.83 -15.64
CA ILE A 8 39.13 6.05 -15.53
C ILE A 8 38.67 5.18 -14.35
N ILE A 9 38.61 5.76 -13.14
CA ILE A 9 37.80 5.17 -12.08
C ILE A 9 36.36 5.37 -12.51
N VAL A 10 35.80 4.33 -13.13
CA VAL A 10 34.36 4.23 -13.33
C VAL A 10 33.78 4.15 -11.91
N PHE A 11 33.29 5.29 -11.43
CA PHE A 11 32.27 5.36 -10.39
C PHE A 11 31.05 4.64 -10.97
N GLN A 12 31.06 3.30 -10.97
CA GLN A 12 29.87 2.48 -11.12
C GLN A 12 29.05 2.81 -9.88
N SER A 13 28.21 3.81 -10.03
CA SER A 13 27.04 4.11 -9.24
C SER A 13 26.20 2.84 -9.12
N PHE A 14 26.58 1.93 -8.23
CA PHE A 14 25.60 1.08 -7.54
C PHE A 14 24.82 2.00 -6.60
N GLN A 15 24.01 2.87 -7.19
CA GLN A 15 23.05 3.67 -6.47
C GLN A 15 21.89 2.72 -6.17
N TYR A 16 21.89 2.24 -4.92
CA TYR A 16 20.71 1.91 -4.13
C TYR A 16 19.60 1.12 -4.84
N LEU A 17 19.74 -0.21 -4.92
CA LEU A 17 18.57 -1.10 -4.93
C LEU A 17 18.28 -1.55 -3.50
N TYR A 18 17.95 -0.61 -2.61
CA TYR A 18 17.17 -0.96 -1.43
C TYR A 18 15.73 -1.12 -1.91
N SER A 19 15.43 -2.28 -2.52
CA SER A 19 14.04 -2.67 -2.69
C SER A 19 13.48 -2.85 -1.29
N GLN A 20 12.62 -1.94 -0.87
CA GLN A 20 11.87 -2.10 0.35
C GLN A 20 10.96 -3.33 0.18
N LYS A 21 11.16 -4.38 0.98
CA LYS A 21 10.38 -5.63 0.86
C LYS A 21 9.04 -5.59 1.57
N SER A 22 8.82 -4.56 2.37
CA SER A 22 7.62 -4.36 3.19
C SER A 22 7.21 -2.89 3.15
N PHE A 23 5.94 -2.62 3.41
CA PHE A 23 5.51 -1.27 3.67
C PHE A 23 6.23 -0.71 4.90
N ALA A 24 6.59 0.57 4.88
CA ALA A 24 7.06 1.26 6.09
C ALA A 24 6.50 2.68 6.17
N LYS A 25 6.57 3.25 7.37
CA LYS A 25 6.18 4.65 7.61
C LYS A 25 7.01 5.58 6.73
N SER A 26 6.35 6.58 6.16
CA SER A 26 6.97 7.57 5.29
C SER A 26 6.41 8.95 5.61
N ASN A 27 7.29 9.96 5.55
CA ASN A 27 6.90 11.36 5.74
C ASN A 27 6.62 12.06 4.40
N LYS A 28 6.66 11.35 3.27
CA LYS A 28 6.39 11.93 1.94
C LYS A 28 4.93 12.29 1.74
N PHE A 29 4.04 11.65 2.49
CA PHE A 29 2.60 11.84 2.41
C PHE A 29 2.02 12.18 3.78
N LEU A 30 0.94 12.94 3.78
CA LEU A 30 0.17 13.27 4.98
C LEU A 30 -1.33 13.27 4.66
N VAL A 31 -2.13 13.09 5.71
CA VAL A 31 -3.58 13.26 5.62
C VAL A 31 -3.95 14.60 6.22
N THR A 32 -4.73 15.38 5.48
CA THR A 32 -5.42 16.57 6.02
C THR A 32 -6.89 16.23 6.22
N THR A 33 -7.45 16.65 7.36
CA THR A 33 -8.86 16.42 7.71
C THR A 33 -9.63 17.72 7.66
N GLN A 34 -10.82 17.68 7.07
CA GLN A 34 -11.77 18.80 7.06
C GLN A 34 -13.16 18.30 7.45
N ILE A 35 -13.96 19.14 8.12
CA ILE A 35 -15.35 18.82 8.44
C ILE A 35 -16.22 19.32 7.28
N ALA A 36 -16.97 18.43 6.62
CA ALA A 36 -17.69 18.77 5.38
C ALA A 36 -18.78 19.84 5.57
N HIS A 37 -19.55 19.74 6.66
CA HIS A 37 -20.67 20.62 6.96
C HIS A 37 -20.77 20.87 8.46
N GLN A 38 -20.40 22.05 8.96
CA GLN A 38 -20.40 22.35 10.40
C GLN A 38 -21.80 22.45 11.04
N ASP A 39 -22.87 22.39 10.23
CA ASP A 39 -24.25 22.63 10.67
C ASP A 39 -25.07 21.34 10.92
N LEU A 40 -24.44 20.16 10.80
CA LEU A 40 -25.08 18.86 11.02
C LEU A 40 -24.68 18.28 12.38
N GLU A 41 -25.60 17.57 13.04
CA GLU A 41 -25.36 16.91 14.33
C GLU A 41 -24.30 15.79 14.22
N ARG A 42 -24.13 15.24 13.00
CA ARG A 42 -23.05 14.33 12.59
C ARG A 42 -22.49 14.79 11.25
N SER A 43 -21.38 15.49 11.30
CA SER A 43 -20.71 16.03 10.12
C SER A 43 -19.62 15.08 9.65
N PRO A 44 -19.67 14.57 8.40
CA PRO A 44 -18.65 13.66 7.93
C PRO A 44 -17.28 14.35 7.85
N TYR A 45 -16.23 13.57 8.06
CA TYR A 45 -14.86 14.03 7.86
C TYR A 45 -14.45 13.79 6.41
N VAL A 46 -13.82 14.79 5.80
CA VAL A 46 -13.18 14.70 4.49
C VAL A 46 -11.69 14.56 4.74
N LEU A 47 -11.13 13.41 4.37
CA LEU A 47 -9.70 13.14 4.44
C LEU A 47 -9.09 13.33 3.06
N ASN A 48 -8.10 14.22 2.95
CA ASN A 48 -7.30 14.34 1.74
C ASN A 48 -5.92 13.75 2.00
N LEU A 49 -5.54 12.74 1.22
CA LEU A 49 -4.18 12.27 1.11
C LEU A 49 -3.42 13.21 0.17
N VAL A 50 -2.35 13.82 0.67
CA VAL A 50 -1.57 14.81 -0.09
C VAL A 50 -0.08 14.51 0.02
N ASN A 51 0.69 15.06 -0.92
CA ASN A 51 2.15 15.11 -0.80
C ASN A 51 2.56 16.11 0.29
N SER A 52 3.46 15.71 1.20
CA SER A 52 3.89 16.56 2.32
C SER A 52 4.63 17.82 1.88
N GLY A 53 5.29 17.79 0.72
CA GLY A 53 5.97 18.95 0.14
C GLY A 53 5.04 19.92 -0.58
N ASP A 54 3.81 19.49 -0.90
CA ASP A 54 2.81 20.30 -1.61
C ASP A 54 1.40 19.81 -1.27
N ALA A 55 0.79 20.46 -0.27
CA ALA A 55 -0.56 20.14 0.19
C ALA A 55 -1.65 20.48 -0.84
N THR A 56 -1.33 21.15 -1.96
CA THR A 56 -2.29 21.37 -3.06
C THR A 56 -2.39 20.17 -4.00
N ASN A 57 -1.39 19.28 -3.97
CA ASN A 57 -1.39 18.06 -4.76
C ASN A 57 -2.13 16.94 -4.01
N VAL A 58 -3.44 16.88 -4.22
CA VAL A 58 -4.33 15.86 -3.65
C VAL A 58 -4.24 14.57 -4.47
N ILE A 59 -3.81 13.50 -3.81
CA ILE A 59 -3.68 12.15 -4.37
C ILE A 59 -5.04 11.45 -4.35
N SER A 60 -5.77 11.61 -3.24
CA SER A 60 -7.08 11.03 -3.05
C SER A 60 -7.87 11.79 -1.99
N THR A 61 -9.19 11.75 -2.11
CA THR A 61 -10.13 12.29 -1.13
C THR A 61 -11.07 11.17 -0.70
N LEU A 62 -11.19 10.97 0.61
CA LEU A 62 -12.09 10.02 1.24
C LEU A 62 -13.09 10.77 2.12
N THR A 63 -14.29 10.23 2.24
CA THR A 63 -15.31 10.73 3.17
C THR A 63 -15.58 9.69 4.24
N ILE A 64 -15.47 10.10 5.49
CA ILE A 64 -15.70 9.30 6.68
C ILE A 64 -17.05 9.70 7.24
N GLU A 65 -18.03 8.83 7.05
CA GLU A 65 -19.41 9.05 7.52
C GLU A 65 -19.55 8.75 9.02
N ASP A 66 -18.94 7.66 9.48
CA ASP A 66 -19.04 7.19 10.87
C ASP A 66 -17.96 7.82 11.77
N THR A 67 -17.98 9.15 11.89
CA THR A 67 -16.97 9.91 12.66
C THR A 67 -16.94 9.60 14.15
N GLU A 68 -18.03 9.03 14.70
CA GLU A 68 -18.10 8.62 16.11
C GLU A 68 -17.24 7.38 16.41
N LEU A 69 -16.99 6.54 15.40
CA LEU A 69 -16.20 5.32 15.53
C LEU A 69 -14.80 5.47 14.97
N PHE A 70 -14.53 6.57 14.26
CA PHE A 70 -13.21 6.87 13.70
C PHE A 70 -12.17 7.05 14.81
N GLU A 71 -11.06 6.32 14.71
CA GLU A 71 -9.95 6.41 15.67
C GLU A 71 -8.74 7.10 15.06
N ASP A 72 -8.12 6.49 14.04
CA ASP A 72 -6.86 6.96 13.49
C ASP A 72 -6.67 6.62 12.00
N VAL A 73 -5.62 7.22 11.42
CA VAL A 73 -5.20 7.00 10.04
C VAL A 73 -3.73 6.65 10.00
N PHE A 74 -3.40 5.55 9.34
CA PHE A 74 -2.02 5.11 9.15
C PHE A 74 -1.62 5.21 7.68
N ILE A 75 -0.46 5.83 7.43
CA ILE A 75 0.14 5.89 6.10
C ILE A 75 1.43 5.10 6.13
N THR A 76 1.54 4.17 5.19
CA THR A 76 2.80 3.48 4.89
C THR A 76 3.03 3.46 3.38
N THR A 77 4.28 3.30 2.97
CA THR A 77 4.66 3.25 1.56
C THR A 77 5.51 2.04 1.26
N LEU A 78 5.44 1.58 0.01
CA LEU A 78 6.30 0.57 -0.57
C LEU A 78 7.02 1.18 -1.78
N GLU A 79 8.31 1.44 -1.64
CA GLU A 79 9.13 1.95 -2.74
C GLU A 79 9.48 0.84 -3.75
N ASN A 80 9.44 1.19 -5.04
CA ASN A 80 9.78 0.30 -6.16
C ASN A 80 9.09 -1.07 -6.05
N PRO A 81 7.75 -1.15 -6.21
CA PRO A 81 6.97 -2.37 -6.03
C PRO A 81 7.30 -3.48 -7.04
N GLY A 82 8.19 -3.23 -8.00
CA GLY A 82 8.52 -4.18 -9.07
C GLY A 82 7.49 -4.23 -10.20
N LEU A 83 6.69 -3.17 -10.33
CA LEU A 83 5.77 -2.93 -11.45
C LEU A 83 6.35 -1.86 -12.36
N GLU A 84 6.34 -2.10 -13.67
CA GLU A 84 6.86 -1.16 -14.66
C GLU A 84 6.09 0.17 -14.62
N GLY A 85 6.82 1.29 -14.53
CA GLY A 85 6.24 2.63 -14.49
C GLY A 85 5.58 3.03 -13.16
N ILE A 86 5.66 2.20 -12.11
CA ILE A 86 5.22 2.54 -10.74
C ILE A 86 6.45 2.82 -9.89
N SER A 87 6.51 4.02 -9.32
CA SER A 87 7.62 4.44 -8.45
C SER A 87 7.41 4.00 -6.99
N GLU A 88 6.18 4.12 -6.49
CA GLU A 88 5.83 3.76 -5.11
C GLU A 88 4.34 3.42 -4.97
N VAL A 89 4.03 2.67 -3.92
CA VAL A 89 2.65 2.42 -3.49
C VAL A 89 2.43 3.11 -2.16
N VAL A 90 1.35 3.88 -2.04
CA VAL A 90 0.90 4.45 -0.77
C VAL A 90 -0.25 3.59 -0.25
N LYS A 91 -0.09 3.04 0.95
CA LYS A 91 -1.13 2.36 1.70
C LYS A 91 -1.65 3.31 2.77
N LEU A 92 -2.94 3.60 2.72
CA LEU A 92 -3.68 4.41 3.67
C LEU A 92 -4.67 3.50 4.39
N GLU A 93 -4.57 3.40 5.70
CA GLU A 93 -5.48 2.62 6.54
C GLU A 93 -6.28 3.58 7.41
N VAL A 94 -7.59 3.42 7.40
CA VAL A 94 -8.51 4.13 8.28
C VAL A 94 -9.04 3.14 9.30
N GLU A 95 -8.79 3.40 10.57
CA GLU A 95 -9.20 2.56 11.68
C GLU A 95 -10.48 3.10 12.32
N TYR A 96 -11.43 2.20 12.55
CA TYR A 96 -12.64 2.44 13.31
C TYR A 96 -12.74 1.45 14.45
N LEU A 97 -13.10 1.92 15.64
CA LEU A 97 -13.21 1.08 16.83
C LEU A 97 -14.65 1.04 17.33
N ALA A 98 -15.17 -0.19 17.38
CA ALA A 98 -16.46 -0.52 17.99
C ALA A 98 -16.28 -1.72 18.92
N CYS A 99 -17.06 -2.79 18.74
CA CYS A 99 -16.83 -4.07 19.44
C CYS A 99 -15.62 -4.85 18.90
N CYS A 100 -15.18 -4.53 17.69
CA CYS A 100 -13.96 -5.00 17.05
C CYS A 100 -13.26 -3.80 16.38
N ALA A 101 -11.99 -3.93 16.02
CA ALA A 101 -11.32 -2.94 15.18
C ALA A 101 -11.63 -3.23 13.70
N HIS A 102 -12.12 -2.23 12.99
CA HIS A 102 -12.37 -2.28 11.56
C HIS A 102 -11.33 -1.42 10.86
N VAL A 103 -10.67 -1.98 9.84
CA VAL A 103 -9.65 -1.26 9.09
C VAL A 103 -10.00 -1.29 7.61
N ASP A 104 -10.30 -0.12 7.07
CA ASP A 104 -10.46 0.10 5.64
C ASP A 104 -9.09 0.48 5.05
N ALA A 105 -8.56 -0.35 4.14
CA ALA A 105 -7.25 -0.19 3.54
C ALA A 105 -7.35 0.21 2.07
N TYR A 106 -6.74 1.33 1.74
CA TYR A 106 -6.70 1.94 0.42
C TYR A 106 -5.26 1.95 -0.12
N TYR A 107 -5.09 1.56 -1.37
CA TYR A 107 -3.78 1.49 -2.01
C TYR A 107 -3.75 2.36 -3.27
N TYR A 108 -2.77 3.23 -3.35
CA TYR A 108 -2.57 4.17 -4.44
C TYR A 108 -1.21 3.90 -5.10
N LEU A 109 -1.23 3.47 -6.36
CA LEU A 109 -0.03 3.29 -7.18
C LEU A 109 0.37 4.66 -7.74
N ILE A 110 1.55 5.15 -7.36
CA ILE A 110 2.10 6.39 -7.88
C ILE A 110 2.98 6.04 -9.08
N LYS A 111 2.63 6.56 -10.26
CA LYS A 111 3.43 6.38 -11.46
C LYS A 111 4.64 7.32 -11.47
N GLU A 112 5.62 7.01 -12.30
CA GLU A 112 6.80 7.87 -12.51
C GLU A 112 6.44 9.28 -13.02
N ASP A 113 5.31 9.44 -13.71
CA ASP A 113 4.77 10.73 -14.15
C ASP A 113 3.89 11.44 -13.09
N ASN A 114 3.85 10.90 -11.86
CA ASN A 114 3.01 11.34 -10.73
C ASN A 114 1.50 11.16 -10.93
N THR A 115 1.05 10.45 -11.98
CA THR A 115 -0.36 10.03 -12.04
C THR A 115 -0.63 8.89 -11.06
N VAL A 116 -1.89 8.77 -10.63
CA VAL A 116 -2.29 7.86 -9.54
C VAL A 116 -3.27 6.83 -10.07
N VAL A 117 -3.10 5.57 -9.69
CA VAL A 117 -4.07 4.50 -9.91
C VAL A 117 -4.47 3.91 -8.55
N ALA A 118 -5.76 3.99 -8.22
CA ALA A 118 -6.30 3.38 -7.02
C ALA A 118 -6.64 1.90 -7.24
N LEU A 119 -6.26 1.05 -6.29
CA LEU A 119 -6.74 -0.34 -6.22
C LEU A 119 -8.10 -0.40 -5.50
N PRO A 120 -8.86 -1.49 -5.68
CA PRO A 120 -10.05 -1.73 -4.87
C PRO A 120 -9.74 -1.70 -3.37
N GLU A 121 -10.65 -1.12 -2.59
CA GLU A 121 -10.59 -1.09 -1.13
C GLU A 121 -10.59 -2.51 -0.55
N LEU A 122 -9.80 -2.73 0.50
CA LEU A 122 -9.84 -3.93 1.32
C LEU A 122 -10.40 -3.58 2.70
N LYS A 123 -11.25 -4.46 3.25
CA LYS A 123 -11.84 -4.28 4.58
C LYS A 123 -11.40 -5.42 5.49
N ASN A 124 -10.80 -5.07 6.61
CA ASN A 124 -10.37 -6.01 7.64
C ASN A 124 -11.14 -5.79 8.94
N VAL A 125 -11.36 -6.89 9.67
CA VAL A 125 -12.05 -6.87 10.97
C VAL A 125 -11.24 -7.69 11.97
N TYR A 126 -10.76 -7.04 13.02
CA TYR A 126 -9.96 -7.61 14.08
C TYR A 126 -10.78 -7.67 15.36
N CYS A 127 -11.30 -8.86 15.64
CA CYS A 127 -11.96 -9.22 16.89
C CYS A 127 -11.02 -10.07 17.75
N GLU A 128 -11.47 -10.44 18.95
CA GLU A 128 -10.75 -11.43 19.77
C GLU A 128 -10.53 -12.73 18.99
N GLY A 129 -9.25 -13.14 18.85
CA GLY A 129 -8.87 -14.34 18.11
C GLY A 129 -8.78 -14.18 16.59
N SER A 130 -8.89 -12.97 16.03
CA SER A 130 -8.62 -12.75 14.60
C SER A 130 -7.16 -13.07 14.27
N ASP A 131 -6.95 -14.00 13.34
CA ASP A 131 -5.63 -14.45 12.88
C ASP A 131 -5.41 -14.21 11.38
N THR A 132 -6.24 -13.38 10.74
CA THR A 132 -6.18 -13.15 9.29
C THR A 132 -6.22 -11.69 8.88
N ASP A 133 -5.57 -11.37 7.77
CA ASP A 133 -5.56 -10.05 7.14
C ASP A 133 -5.66 -10.17 5.61
N TYR A 134 -6.49 -9.33 4.99
CA TYR A 134 -6.54 -9.11 3.55
C TYR A 134 -5.58 -7.97 3.16
N GLN A 135 -4.65 -8.27 2.27
CA GLN A 135 -3.65 -7.31 1.80
C GLN A 135 -3.32 -7.51 0.32
N TYR A 136 -2.80 -6.46 -0.33
CA TYR A 136 -2.15 -6.61 -1.64
C TYR A 136 -0.67 -6.96 -1.48
N THR A 137 -0.24 -7.98 -2.20
CA THR A 137 1.15 -8.40 -2.34
C THR A 137 1.68 -7.97 -3.70
N PHE A 138 2.76 -7.18 -3.68
CA PHE A 138 3.44 -6.64 -4.86
C PHE A 138 4.62 -7.51 -5.31
N PRO A 139 5.06 -7.41 -6.58
CA PRO A 139 6.15 -8.23 -7.13
C PRO A 139 7.45 -8.26 -6.34
N ASN A 140 7.80 -7.18 -5.64
CA ASN A 140 9.03 -7.06 -4.87
C ASN A 140 8.93 -7.63 -3.43
N GLN A 141 7.75 -8.10 -3.04
CA GLN A 141 7.49 -8.66 -1.71
C GLN A 141 7.58 -10.19 -1.72
N GLU A 142 7.57 -10.79 -0.53
CA GLU A 142 7.44 -12.24 -0.38
C GLU A 142 6.14 -12.72 -1.04
N TYR A 143 6.18 -13.85 -1.75
CA TYR A 143 5.07 -14.38 -2.56
C TYR A 143 4.63 -13.52 -3.76
N GLY A 144 5.30 -12.39 -4.02
CA GLY A 144 5.05 -11.54 -5.17
C GLY A 144 5.30 -12.25 -6.51
N ILE A 145 4.47 -11.95 -7.51
CA ILE A 145 4.61 -12.46 -8.87
C ILE A 145 4.88 -11.28 -9.80
N LYS A 146 5.96 -11.37 -10.59
CA LYS A 146 6.34 -10.33 -11.56
C LYS A 146 5.16 -9.96 -12.47
N GLY A 147 4.90 -8.66 -12.58
CA GLY A 147 3.84 -8.11 -13.44
C GLY A 147 2.44 -8.17 -12.84
N ASN A 148 2.27 -8.76 -11.65
CA ASN A 148 0.97 -8.97 -11.03
C ASN A 148 0.89 -8.30 -9.66
N ILE A 149 -0.30 -7.81 -9.33
CA ILE A 149 -0.70 -7.41 -7.99
C ILE A 149 -1.60 -8.51 -7.45
N LEU A 150 -1.30 -9.05 -6.28
CA LEU A 150 -2.04 -10.18 -5.72
C LEU A 150 -2.87 -9.70 -4.52
N GLU A 151 -4.18 -9.84 -4.57
CA GLU A 151 -5.00 -9.78 -3.36
C GLU A 151 -4.85 -11.10 -2.62
N THR A 152 -4.40 -11.01 -1.38
CA THR A 152 -4.03 -12.15 -0.55
C THR A 152 -4.75 -12.08 0.78
N GLN A 153 -5.12 -13.25 1.31
CA GLN A 153 -5.51 -13.40 2.70
C GLN A 153 -4.40 -14.15 3.43
N THR A 154 -3.74 -13.45 4.34
CA THR A 154 -2.65 -13.98 5.17
C THR A 154 -3.24 -14.54 6.45
N TYR A 155 -2.77 -15.72 6.88
CA TYR A 155 -3.12 -16.33 8.16
C TYR A 155 -1.88 -16.36 9.04
N TYR A 156 -1.99 -15.91 10.27
CA TYR A 156 -0.91 -15.85 11.26
C TYR A 156 -1.00 -17.02 12.25
N LYS A 157 0.07 -17.28 12.98
CA LYS A 157 0.08 -18.28 14.05
C LYS A 157 -0.42 -17.64 15.35
N GLU A 158 -1.44 -18.22 15.97
CA GLU A 158 -2.09 -17.72 17.20
C GLU A 158 -1.10 -17.38 18.34
N ASP A 159 0.02 -18.13 18.45
CA ASP A 159 0.97 -18.01 19.57
C ASP A 159 2.25 -17.22 19.23
N ILE A 160 2.43 -16.77 17.99
CA ILE A 160 3.65 -16.05 17.57
C ILE A 160 3.25 -14.87 16.70
N ASP A 161 3.33 -13.68 17.29
CA ASP A 161 3.06 -12.42 16.63
C ASP A 161 3.83 -12.32 15.30
N ASP A 162 3.13 -11.85 14.26
CA ASP A 162 3.64 -11.67 12.90
C ASP A 162 4.14 -12.92 12.15
N THR A 163 4.04 -14.13 12.70
CA THR A 163 4.49 -15.33 11.97
C THR A 163 3.41 -15.85 11.04
N ILE A 164 3.64 -15.72 9.74
CA ILE A 164 2.76 -16.24 8.69
C ILE A 164 2.69 -17.77 8.77
N LYS A 165 1.46 -18.30 8.80
CA LYS A 165 1.13 -19.73 8.72
C LYS A 165 0.98 -20.15 7.25
N TYR A 166 0.19 -19.41 6.47
CA TYR A 166 0.05 -19.56 5.02
C TYR A 166 -0.63 -18.32 4.41
N VAL A 167 -0.50 -18.17 3.08
CA VAL A 167 -1.13 -17.09 2.32
C VAL A 167 -2.06 -17.68 1.26
N ASN A 168 -3.30 -17.19 1.19
CA ASN A 168 -4.27 -17.60 0.17
C ASN A 168 -4.40 -16.51 -0.90
N LEU A 169 -4.16 -16.86 -2.17
CA LEU A 169 -4.48 -15.96 -3.28
C LEU A 169 -6.00 -15.88 -3.46
N LYS A 170 -6.54 -14.66 -3.36
CA LYS A 170 -7.96 -14.38 -3.59
C LYS A 170 -8.20 -13.91 -5.00
N GLN A 171 -7.36 -12.98 -5.45
CA GLN A 171 -7.45 -12.39 -6.77
C GLN A 171 -6.05 -12.00 -7.25
N SER A 172 -5.82 -12.10 -8.55
CA SER A 172 -4.62 -11.56 -9.20
C SER A 172 -5.05 -10.53 -10.22
N PHE A 173 -4.37 -9.40 -10.24
CA PHE A 173 -4.52 -8.35 -11.22
C PHE A 173 -3.25 -8.25 -12.06
N THR A 174 -3.40 -8.24 -13.38
CA THR A 174 -2.26 -8.05 -14.27
C THR A 174 -2.04 -6.56 -14.47
N TRP A 175 -0.80 -6.10 -14.29
CA TRP A 175 -0.42 -4.72 -14.54
C TRP A 175 0.00 -4.54 -16.01
N ASN A 176 -0.71 -3.66 -16.72
CA ASN A 176 -0.48 -3.39 -18.13
C ASN A 176 -0.13 -1.91 -18.39
N ASN A 177 0.93 -1.41 -17.74
CA ASN A 177 1.50 -0.07 -18.00
C ASN A 177 0.47 1.08 -18.00
N GLY A 178 -0.46 1.06 -17.05
CA GLY A 178 -1.39 2.16 -16.85
C GLY A 178 -2.81 1.75 -16.51
N ASP A 179 -3.15 0.47 -16.67
CA ASP A 179 -4.41 -0.10 -16.23
C ASP A 179 -4.18 -1.43 -15.48
N VAL A 180 -5.09 -1.70 -14.56
CA VAL A 180 -5.16 -2.91 -13.75
C VAL A 180 -6.22 -3.81 -14.40
N ASP A 181 -5.79 -4.84 -15.12
CA ASP A 181 -6.72 -5.78 -15.73
C ASP A 181 -7.39 -6.61 -14.63
N LYS A 182 -8.69 -6.39 -14.44
CA LYS A 182 -9.52 -7.05 -13.43
C LYS A 182 -10.05 -8.42 -13.87
N THR A 183 -9.65 -8.93 -15.04
CA THR A 183 -10.08 -10.26 -15.49
C THR A 183 -9.53 -11.35 -14.56
N LYS A 184 -10.47 -12.07 -13.93
CA LYS A 184 -10.25 -13.09 -12.89
C LYS A 184 -9.23 -14.15 -13.33
N MET A 185 -8.25 -14.40 -12.46
CA MET A 185 -7.48 -15.66 -12.44
C MET A 185 -7.73 -16.41 -11.12
N ASN A 186 -7.78 -17.74 -11.23
CA ASN A 186 -8.27 -18.68 -10.22
C ASN A 186 -7.57 -18.56 -8.85
N SER A 187 -8.35 -18.75 -7.78
CA SER A 187 -7.85 -18.90 -6.42
C SER A 187 -6.91 -20.09 -6.31
N SER A 188 -5.78 -19.91 -5.63
CA SER A 188 -4.82 -20.98 -5.34
C SER A 188 -4.13 -20.66 -4.02
N ALA A 189 -3.94 -21.67 -3.16
CA ALA A 189 -3.16 -21.47 -1.94
C ALA A 189 -1.68 -21.24 -2.31
N LEU A 190 -1.07 -20.20 -1.76
CA LEU A 190 0.38 -19.96 -1.81
C LEU A 190 0.94 -20.45 -0.47
N THR A 191 1.40 -21.69 -0.44
CA THR A 191 2.02 -22.25 0.77
C THR A 191 3.48 -21.82 0.85
N GLY A 192 3.86 -21.14 1.95
CA GLY A 192 5.27 -21.01 2.34
C GLY A 192 5.84 -22.36 2.77
N TYR A 193 7.10 -22.61 2.41
CA TYR A 193 7.85 -23.81 2.79
C TYR A 193 8.41 -23.70 4.20
#